data_AF-A0A958LAS2-F1
#
_entry.id   AF-A0A958LAS2-F1
#
_cell.length_a   1.000
_cell.length_b   1.000
_cell.length_c   1.000
_cell.angle_alpha   90.00
_cell.angle_beta   90.00
_cell.angle_gamma   90.00
#
_symmetry.space_group_name_H-M   'P 1'
#
loop_
_entity.id
_entity.type
_entity.pdbx_description
1 polymer ?
#
loop_
_entity_poly.entity_id
_entity_poly.type
_entity_poly.pdbx_seq_one_letter_code
_entity_poly.pdbx_strand_id
1 'polypeptide(L)'
;MDPKLNWVTIKTPHFEVIYPEGLEDIGQFYANKAEKAYHQLLPIFKEAPEKTLLVLNNSTDVVNGAATFFPYPMMMVFLNLPSPLSDIAAYEDWVEMLLIHEYAHILNMHPVHGFYSPLKYVFGSIIKPNALLPRWYLEGLAVELESRLTKKGRLKSPTTEAILRTMV
;
A
#
# COMPACT_ATOMS: atom_id res chain seq x y z
N MET A 1 10.44 -10.35 8.56
CA MET A 1 10.97 -9.68 9.75
C MET A 1 12.29 -10.34 10.09
N ASP A 2 13.38 -9.60 10.14
CA ASP A 2 14.67 -10.11 10.60
C ASP A 2 14.58 -10.40 12.11
N PRO A 3 14.81 -11.65 12.57
CA PRO A 3 14.76 -12.01 13.98
C PRO A 3 15.88 -11.38 14.83
N LYS A 4 16.88 -10.75 14.20
CA LYS A 4 17.97 -10.05 14.90
C LYS A 4 17.62 -8.61 15.29
N LEU A 5 16.55 -8.06 14.73
CA LEU A 5 16.09 -6.70 15.03
C LEU A 5 14.99 -6.73 16.08
N ASN A 6 15.01 -5.76 16.99
CA ASN A 6 13.87 -5.48 17.85
C ASN A 6 12.82 -4.72 17.05
N TRP A 7 11.56 -5.15 17.10
CA TRP A 7 10.46 -4.53 16.38
C TRP A 7 9.54 -3.80 17.34
N VAL A 8 9.19 -2.56 17.00
CA VAL A 8 8.30 -1.69 17.76
C VAL A 8 7.04 -1.43 16.92
N THR A 9 5.93 -1.09 17.57
CA THR A 9 4.64 -0.86 16.91
C THR A 9 4.02 0.47 17.32
N ILE A 10 3.67 1.30 16.33
CA ILE A 10 2.81 2.47 16.49
C ILE A 10 1.39 2.06 16.12
N LYS A 11 0.41 2.38 16.98
CA LYS A 11 -1.01 2.15 16.69
C LYS A 11 -1.68 3.46 16.32
N THR A 12 -2.34 3.48 15.17
CA THR A 12 -3.22 4.55 14.73
C THR A 12 -4.68 4.05 14.73
N PRO A 13 -5.67 4.88 14.38
CA PRO A 13 -7.05 4.43 14.22
C PRO A 13 -7.19 3.24 13.26
N HIS A 14 -6.56 3.29 12.07
CA HIS A 14 -6.78 2.30 11.01
C HIS A 14 -5.57 1.38 10.76
N PHE A 15 -4.41 1.65 11.35
CA PHE A 15 -3.19 0.88 11.12
C PHE A 15 -2.47 0.46 12.41
N GLU A 16 -1.74 -0.65 12.33
CA GLU A 16 -0.62 -0.96 13.23
C GLU A 16 0.66 -0.95 12.41
N VAL A 17 1.52 0.03 12.67
CA VAL A 17 2.78 0.25 11.95
C VAL A 17 3.91 -0.40 12.71
N ILE A 18 4.49 -1.45 12.13
CA ILE A 18 5.55 -2.26 12.73
C ILE A 18 6.87 -1.90 12.05
N TYR A 19 7.88 -1.52 12.82
CA TYR A 19 9.17 -1.06 12.32
C TYR A 19 10.32 -1.44 13.26
N PRO A 20 11.58 -1.50 12.79
CA PRO A 20 12.74 -1.73 13.65
C PRO A 20 12.95 -0.60 14.67
N GLU A 21 13.34 -0.95 15.90
CA GLU A 21 13.75 0.02 16.93
C GLU A 21 14.85 0.97 16.42
N GLY A 22 14.75 2.27 16.76
CA GLY A 22 15.66 3.32 16.29
C GLY A 22 15.22 4.04 15.00
N LEU A 23 14.05 3.70 14.45
CA LEU A 23 13.43 4.35 13.30
C LEU A 23 12.11 5.05 13.65
N GLU A 24 11.98 5.58 14.85
CA GLU A 24 10.73 6.16 15.37
C GLU A 24 10.19 7.30 14.50
N ASP A 25 11.07 8.20 14.05
CA ASP A 25 10.69 9.31 13.17
C ASP A 25 10.14 8.81 11.82
N ILE A 26 10.76 7.76 11.26
CA ILE A 26 10.29 7.12 10.03
C ILE A 26 8.97 6.40 10.28
N GLY A 27 8.84 5.65 11.39
CA GLY A 27 7.61 4.98 11.80
C GLY A 27 6.44 5.95 11.89
N GLN A 28 6.63 7.10 12.56
CA GLN A 28 5.61 8.14 12.70
C GLN A 28 5.28 8.80 11.35
N PHE A 29 6.28 9.04 10.50
CA PHE A 29 6.08 9.58 9.16
C PHE A 29 5.20 8.66 8.30
N TYR A 30 5.50 7.37 8.26
CA TYR A 30 4.70 6.38 7.53
C TYR A 30 3.31 6.20 8.12
N ALA A 31 3.16 6.22 9.45
CA ALA A 31 1.87 6.18 10.11
C ALA A 31 0.95 7.33 9.67
N ASN A 32 1.49 8.56 9.64
CA ASN A 32 0.74 9.74 9.20
C ASN A 32 0.35 9.66 7.71
N LYS A 33 1.26 9.18 6.85
CA LYS A 33 0.99 9.01 5.41
C LYS A 33 -0.02 7.89 5.14
N ALA A 34 0.00 6.81 5.93
CA ALA A 34 -0.96 5.71 5.81
C ALA A 34 -2.39 6.15 6.16
N GLU A 35 -2.56 6.91 7.24
CA GLU A 35 -3.86 7.52 7.59
C GLU A 35 -4.36 8.49 6.51
N LYS A 36 -3.46 9.25 5.88
CA LYS A 36 -3.82 10.09 4.73
C LYS A 36 -4.32 9.24 3.54
N ALA A 37 -3.59 8.17 3.21
CA ALA A 37 -3.98 7.24 2.13
C ALA A 37 -5.35 6.59 2.42
N TYR A 38 -5.63 6.24 3.68
CA TYR A 38 -6.93 5.75 4.11
C TYR A 38 -8.05 6.73 3.78
N HIS A 39 -7.92 8.00 4.18
CA HIS A 39 -8.94 9.01 3.92
C HIS A 39 -9.10 9.33 2.42
N GLN A 40 -8.04 9.21 1.63
CA GLN A 40 -8.11 9.41 0.17
C GLN A 40 -8.82 8.24 -0.55
N LEU A 41 -8.63 7.00 -0.09
CA LEU A 41 -9.14 5.81 -0.76
C LEU A 41 -10.52 5.36 -0.27
N LEU A 42 -10.87 5.62 0.99
CA LEU A 42 -12.15 5.19 1.56
C LEU A 42 -13.38 5.68 0.76
N PRO A 43 -13.46 6.93 0.24
CA PRO A 43 -14.59 7.36 -0.58
C PRO A 43 -14.78 6.54 -1.88
N ILE A 44 -13.71 5.90 -2.37
CA ILE A 44 -13.72 5.10 -3.61
C ILE A 44 -14.18 3.67 -3.32
N PHE A 45 -13.61 3.03 -2.30
CA PHE A 45 -13.90 1.64 -1.95
C PHE A 45 -15.09 1.45 -0.99
N LYS A 46 -15.53 2.53 -0.31
CA LYS A 46 -16.65 2.62 0.64
C LYS A 46 -16.51 1.78 1.91
N GLU A 47 -15.65 0.78 1.91
CA GLU A 47 -15.36 -0.10 3.04
C GLU A 47 -13.87 -0.38 3.12
N ALA A 48 -13.39 -0.63 4.34
CA ALA A 48 -12.01 -0.94 4.65
C ALA A 48 -11.94 -1.95 5.81
N PRO A 49 -10.82 -2.67 5.98
CA PRO A 49 -10.59 -3.45 7.19
C PRO A 49 -10.61 -2.54 8.43
N GLU A 50 -11.06 -3.08 9.56
CA GLU A 50 -11.00 -2.35 10.85
C GLU A 50 -9.57 -1.94 11.20
N LYS A 51 -8.61 -2.83 10.91
CA LYS A 51 -7.19 -2.54 11.09
C LYS A 51 -6.32 -3.22 10.04
N THR A 52 -5.30 -2.49 9.56
CA THR A 52 -4.32 -2.98 8.57
C THR A 52 -2.91 -2.92 9.15
N LEU A 53 -2.13 -4.00 9.00
CA LEU A 53 -0.73 -4.03 9.41
C LEU A 53 0.12 -3.33 8.34
N LEU A 54 0.98 -2.39 8.74
CA LEU A 54 2.00 -1.79 7.87
C LEU A 54 3.37 -2.16 8.40
N VAL A 55 4.11 -3.00 7.69
CA VAL A 55 5.44 -3.44 8.10
C VAL A 55 6.50 -2.66 7.33
N LEU A 56 7.32 -1.88 8.03
CA LEU A 56 8.44 -1.14 7.46
C LEU A 56 9.69 -2.02 7.55
N ASN A 57 10.20 -2.46 6.41
CA ASN A 57 11.35 -3.36 6.35
C ASN A 57 12.56 -2.65 5.74
N ASN A 58 13.70 -2.64 6.45
CA ASN A 58 14.95 -2.04 5.98
C ASN A 58 15.97 -3.07 5.44
N SER A 59 15.61 -4.36 5.36
CA SER A 59 16.56 -5.45 5.16
C SER A 59 16.93 -5.73 3.70
N THR A 60 16.52 -4.89 2.74
CA THR A 60 16.77 -5.13 1.31
C THR A 60 17.03 -3.84 0.53
N ASP A 61 17.96 -3.88 -0.43
CA ASP A 61 18.17 -2.81 -1.43
C ASP A 61 17.09 -2.74 -2.52
N VAL A 62 16.04 -3.56 -2.39
CA VAL A 62 14.91 -3.60 -3.33
C VAL A 62 13.85 -2.62 -2.88
N VAL A 63 13.64 -1.57 -3.67
CA VAL A 63 12.55 -0.61 -3.48
C VAL A 63 11.26 -1.24 -4.01
N ASN A 64 10.44 -1.79 -3.11
CA ASN A 64 9.15 -2.38 -3.48
C ASN A 64 8.15 -2.35 -2.31
N GLY A 65 6.91 -2.70 -2.58
CA GLY A 65 5.90 -3.01 -1.57
C GLY A 65 5.38 -4.43 -1.76
N ALA A 66 4.74 -4.98 -0.74
CA ALA A 66 3.99 -6.22 -0.84
C ALA A 66 2.76 -6.19 0.03
N ALA A 67 1.57 -6.25 -0.57
CA ALA A 67 0.31 -6.44 0.13
C ALA A 67 -0.07 -7.93 0.21
N THR A 68 -0.38 -8.41 1.42
CA THR A 68 -0.99 -9.71 1.69
C THR A 68 -2.21 -9.54 2.60
N PHE A 69 -3.07 -10.55 2.60
CA PHE A 69 -4.28 -10.58 3.40
C PHE A 69 -4.38 -11.80 4.29
N PHE A 70 -3.41 -12.70 4.18
CA PHE A 70 -3.39 -13.94 4.92
C PHE A 70 -2.15 -13.95 5.82
N PRO A 71 -2.30 -14.16 7.14
CA PRO A 71 -3.55 -14.31 7.90
C PRO A 71 -4.29 -12.98 8.22
N TYR A 72 -3.66 -11.83 7.97
CA TYR A 72 -4.24 -10.49 8.24
C TYR A 72 -4.01 -9.55 7.05
N PRO A 73 -4.83 -8.49 6.87
CA PRO A 73 -4.53 -7.40 5.94
C PRO A 73 -3.21 -6.75 6.34
N MET A 74 -2.19 -6.94 5.53
CA MET A 74 -0.83 -6.49 5.79
C MET A 74 -0.24 -5.93 4.51
N MET A 75 0.30 -4.73 4.57
CA MET A 75 1.22 -4.23 3.55
C MET A 75 2.63 -4.16 4.14
N MET A 76 3.62 -4.53 3.35
CA MET A 76 5.03 -4.38 3.65
C MET A 76 5.60 -3.32 2.73
N VAL A 77 6.35 -2.38 3.30
CA VAL A 77 7.10 -1.37 2.54
C VAL A 77 8.57 -1.58 2.80
N PHE A 78 9.34 -1.73 1.73
CA PHE A 78 10.80 -1.74 1.81
C PHE A 78 11.30 -0.28 1.83
N LEU A 79 11.92 0.10 2.95
CA LEU A 79 12.36 1.47 3.19
C LEU A 79 13.51 1.84 2.26
N ASN A 80 13.32 2.90 1.49
CA ASN A 80 14.41 3.61 0.81
C ASN A 80 14.74 4.87 1.63
N LEU A 81 15.63 4.75 2.61
CA LEU A 81 15.93 5.87 3.49
C LEU A 81 16.52 7.04 2.67
N PRO A 82 15.96 8.27 2.79
CA PRO A 82 16.44 9.40 2.03
C PRO A 82 17.90 9.72 2.39
N SER A 83 18.77 9.78 1.38
CA SER A 83 20.13 10.27 1.53
C SER A 83 20.11 11.78 1.88
N PRO A 84 21.11 12.33 2.59
CA PRO A 84 21.20 13.79 2.83
C PRO A 84 21.15 14.66 1.56
N LEU A 85 21.44 14.07 0.40
CA LEU A 85 21.39 14.72 -0.91
C LEU A 85 20.05 14.56 -1.64
N SER A 86 19.09 13.84 -1.05
CA SER A 86 17.79 13.58 -1.68
C SER A 86 16.79 14.70 -1.39
N ASP A 87 15.98 15.01 -2.39
CA ASP A 87 14.88 15.96 -2.25
C ASP A 87 13.79 15.37 -1.36
N ILE A 88 13.62 15.95 -0.17
CA ILE A 88 12.64 15.53 0.84
C ILE A 88 11.23 15.53 0.24
N ALA A 89 10.87 16.52 -0.57
CA ALA A 89 9.54 16.60 -1.17
C ALA A 89 9.31 15.46 -2.16
N ALA A 90 10.34 15.12 -2.95
CA ALA A 90 10.28 13.99 -3.87
C ALA A 90 10.16 12.65 -3.13
N TYR A 91 10.84 12.50 -1.99
CA TYR A 91 10.70 11.31 -1.13
C TYR A 91 9.29 11.20 -0.55
N GLU A 92 8.73 12.30 -0.02
CA GLU A 92 7.37 12.30 0.51
C GLU A 92 6.31 11.94 -0.53
N ASP A 93 6.43 12.51 -1.74
CA ASP A 93 5.52 12.22 -2.84
C ASP A 93 5.63 10.74 -3.28
N TRP A 94 6.83 10.17 -3.25
CA TRP A 94 7.04 8.76 -3.56
C TRP A 94 6.41 7.83 -2.50
N VAL A 95 6.58 8.13 -1.21
CA VAL A 95 5.96 7.35 -0.12
C VAL A 95 4.44 7.40 -0.20
N GLU A 96 3.86 8.57 -0.46
CA GLU A 96 2.40 8.71 -0.62
C GLU A 96 1.88 7.87 -1.79
N MET A 97 2.58 7.92 -2.94
CA MET A 97 2.26 7.12 -4.11
C MET A 97 2.30 5.61 -3.81
N LEU A 98 3.36 5.13 -3.17
CA LEU A 98 3.52 3.72 -2.82
C LEU A 98 2.43 3.25 -1.83
N LEU A 99 2.14 4.04 -0.79
CA LEU A 99 1.14 3.66 0.21
C LEU A 99 -0.27 3.61 -0.40
N ILE A 100 -0.59 4.50 -1.32
CA ILE A 100 -1.87 4.42 -2.05
C ILE A 100 -1.92 3.17 -2.93
N HIS A 101 -0.83 2.80 -3.60
CA HIS A 101 -0.75 1.59 -4.42
C HIS A 101 -0.97 0.33 -3.59
N GLU A 102 -0.20 0.15 -2.52
CA GLU A 102 -0.31 -1.03 -1.66
C GLU A 102 -1.64 -1.07 -0.91
N TYR A 103 -2.17 0.09 -0.47
CA TYR A 103 -3.47 0.12 0.20
C TYR A 103 -4.62 -0.10 -0.78
N ALA A 104 -4.50 0.29 -2.05
CA ALA A 104 -5.48 -0.05 -3.08
C ALA A 104 -5.58 -1.57 -3.28
N HIS A 105 -4.46 -2.30 -3.24
CA HIS A 105 -4.49 -3.76 -3.19
C HIS A 105 -5.26 -4.23 -1.96
N ILE A 106 -4.99 -3.66 -0.78
CA ILE A 106 -5.68 -3.99 0.48
C ILE A 106 -7.21 -3.77 0.38
N LEU A 107 -7.64 -2.63 -0.15
CA LEU A 107 -9.05 -2.32 -0.23
C LEU A 107 -9.75 -3.11 -1.34
N ASN A 108 -9.08 -3.36 -2.47
CA ASN A 108 -9.67 -4.10 -3.56
C ASN A 108 -9.95 -5.57 -3.19
N MET A 109 -9.10 -6.21 -2.38
CA MET A 109 -9.39 -7.57 -1.89
C MET A 109 -10.10 -7.58 -0.52
N HIS A 110 -10.48 -6.44 0.05
CA HIS A 110 -11.23 -6.40 1.31
C HIS A 110 -12.69 -6.86 1.18
N PRO A 111 -13.53 -6.33 0.25
CA PRO A 111 -14.94 -6.68 0.21
C PRO A 111 -15.17 -8.07 -0.39
N VAL A 112 -16.11 -8.82 0.21
CA VAL A 112 -16.77 -9.99 -0.38
C VAL A 112 -18.23 -9.63 -0.64
N HIS A 113 -18.46 -8.70 -1.58
CA HIS A 113 -19.81 -8.36 -2.03
C HIS A 113 -20.06 -8.88 -3.44
N GLY A 114 -21.32 -9.21 -3.75
CA GLY A 114 -21.73 -9.75 -5.04
C GLY A 114 -22.00 -11.26 -5.00
N PHE A 115 -22.03 -11.90 -6.17
CA PHE A 115 -22.44 -13.30 -6.38
C PHE A 115 -21.71 -14.31 -5.46
N TYR A 116 -20.50 -13.99 -5.02
CA TYR A 116 -19.66 -14.84 -4.17
C TYR A 116 -19.81 -14.60 -2.67
N SER A 117 -20.65 -13.64 -2.24
CA SER A 117 -20.95 -13.39 -0.82
C SER A 117 -21.40 -14.65 -0.03
N PRO A 118 -22.18 -15.59 -0.61
CA PRO A 118 -22.53 -16.85 0.04
C PRO A 118 -21.33 -17.74 0.38
N LEU A 119 -20.24 -17.69 -0.40
CA LEU A 119 -19.05 -18.52 -0.16
C LEU A 119 -18.34 -18.15 1.16
N LYS A 120 -18.51 -16.91 1.63
CA LYS A 120 -17.98 -16.46 2.93
C LYS A 120 -18.57 -17.25 4.11
N TYR A 121 -19.82 -17.72 4.00
CA TYR A 121 -20.48 -18.49 5.07
C TYR A 121 -20.00 -19.94 5.15
N VAL A 122 -19.45 -20.48 4.04
CA VAL A 122 -18.99 -21.88 3.96
C VAL A 122 -17.47 -21.97 4.16
N PHE A 123 -16.71 -21.04 3.60
CA PHE A 123 -15.25 -21.06 3.60
C PHE A 123 -14.60 -19.94 4.46
N GLY A 124 -15.40 -19.12 5.14
CA GLY A 124 -14.91 -17.99 5.94
C GLY A 124 -14.27 -16.89 5.09
N SER A 125 -13.38 -16.11 5.69
CA SER A 125 -12.61 -15.03 5.03
C SER A 125 -11.48 -15.53 4.10
N ILE A 126 -11.36 -16.86 3.91
CA ILE A 126 -10.31 -17.50 3.13
C ILE A 126 -10.52 -17.28 1.63
N ILE A 127 -11.77 -17.28 1.16
CA ILE A 127 -12.06 -17.01 -0.25
C ILE A 127 -12.18 -15.50 -0.45
N LYS A 128 -11.19 -14.97 -1.18
CA LYS A 128 -11.13 -13.58 -1.63
C LYS A 128 -11.28 -13.58 -3.16
N PRO A 129 -12.51 -13.50 -3.71
CA PRO A 129 -12.74 -13.61 -5.15
C PRO A 129 -11.92 -12.61 -5.96
N ASN A 130 -11.70 -11.42 -5.41
CA ASN A 130 -10.92 -10.37 -6.04
C ASN A 130 -9.42 -10.69 -6.12
N ALA A 131 -8.89 -11.60 -5.28
CA ALA A 131 -7.52 -12.09 -5.41
C ALA A 131 -7.32 -13.02 -6.62
N LEU A 132 -8.41 -13.53 -7.22
CA LEU A 132 -8.39 -14.36 -8.43
C LEU A 132 -8.48 -13.53 -9.72
N LEU A 133 -8.65 -12.21 -9.60
CA LEU A 133 -8.69 -11.33 -10.77
C LEU A 133 -7.34 -11.34 -11.50
N PRO A 134 -7.32 -11.14 -12.83
CA PRO A 134 -6.07 -11.08 -13.58
C PRO A 134 -5.11 -10.03 -13.03
N ARG A 135 -3.81 -10.34 -12.99
CA ARG A 135 -2.77 -9.43 -12.46
C ARG A 135 -2.80 -8.04 -13.11
N TRP A 136 -3.07 -7.96 -14.40
CA TRP A 136 -3.15 -6.68 -15.10
C TRP A 136 -4.24 -5.76 -14.54
N TYR A 137 -5.36 -6.34 -14.06
CA TYR A 137 -6.46 -5.57 -13.49
C TYR A 137 -6.09 -5.07 -12.08
N LEU A 138 -5.51 -5.96 -11.26
CA LEU A 138 -5.09 -5.62 -9.89
C LEU A 138 -4.04 -4.50 -9.89
N GLU A 139 -2.96 -4.67 -10.66
CA GLU A 139 -1.92 -3.66 -10.77
C GLU A 139 -2.41 -2.42 -11.51
N GLY A 140 -3.23 -2.57 -12.54
CA GLY A 140 -3.77 -1.45 -13.31
C GLY A 140 -4.63 -0.52 -12.46
N LEU A 141 -5.49 -1.09 -11.60
CA LEU A 141 -6.31 -0.31 -10.66
C LEU A 141 -5.41 0.44 -9.66
N ALA A 142 -4.40 -0.23 -9.10
CA ALA A 142 -3.49 0.40 -8.16
C ALA A 142 -2.67 1.54 -8.80
N VAL A 143 -2.16 1.33 -10.02
CA VAL A 143 -1.46 2.34 -10.85
C VAL A 143 -2.37 3.52 -11.22
N GLU A 144 -3.65 3.28 -11.53
CA GLU A 144 -4.61 4.34 -11.80
C GLU A 144 -4.83 5.19 -10.55
N LEU A 145 -5.10 4.55 -9.42
CA LEU A 145 -5.43 5.22 -8.17
C LEU A 145 -4.28 6.05 -7.62
N GLU A 146 -3.07 5.50 -7.59
CA GLU A 146 -1.89 6.25 -7.17
C GLU A 146 -1.67 7.47 -8.08
N SER A 147 -1.91 7.32 -9.40
CA SER A 147 -1.69 8.38 -10.38
C SER A 147 -2.75 9.45 -10.31
N ARG A 148 -4.00 9.08 -10.04
CA ARG A 148 -5.09 10.01 -9.86
C ARG A 148 -4.97 10.80 -8.56
N LEU A 149 -4.55 10.15 -7.47
CA LEU A 149 -4.56 10.72 -6.13
C LEU A 149 -3.24 11.41 -5.74
N THR A 150 -2.13 11.13 -6.42
CA THR A 150 -0.82 11.74 -6.13
C THR A 150 -0.24 12.54 -7.29
N LYS A 151 0.78 13.35 -7.00
CA LYS A 151 1.51 14.13 -8.00
C LYS A 151 2.51 13.29 -8.82
N LYS A 152 2.99 12.17 -8.26
CA LYS A 152 4.11 11.37 -8.79
C LYS A 152 3.73 9.93 -9.21
N GLY A 153 2.45 9.63 -9.39
CA GLY A 153 2.05 8.28 -9.83
C GLY A 153 2.58 7.90 -11.21
N ARG A 154 2.70 6.60 -11.46
CA ARG A 154 3.47 6.06 -12.61
C ARG A 154 2.89 6.48 -13.96
N LEU A 155 1.60 6.79 -14.07
CA LEU A 155 1.00 7.30 -15.32
C LEU A 155 1.43 8.74 -15.66
N LYS A 156 1.97 9.47 -14.69
CA LYS A 156 2.51 10.84 -14.87
C LYS A 156 4.03 10.84 -15.09
N SER A 157 4.64 9.67 -15.32
CA SER A 157 6.08 9.59 -15.56
C SER A 157 6.43 10.11 -16.96
N PRO A 158 7.57 10.81 -17.14
CA PRO A 158 7.98 11.32 -18.45
C PRO A 158 8.06 10.24 -19.54
N THR A 159 8.47 9.02 -19.15
CA THR A 159 8.54 7.86 -20.04
C THR A 159 7.15 7.40 -20.47
N THR A 160 6.20 7.28 -19.53
CA THR A 160 4.82 6.88 -19.84
C THR A 160 4.13 7.92 -20.71
N GLU A 161 4.31 9.20 -20.42
CA GLU A 161 3.77 10.26 -21.27
C GLU A 161 4.37 10.26 -22.67
N ALA A 162 5.68 10.00 -22.80
CA ALA A 162 6.33 9.89 -24.09
C ALA A 162 5.74 8.72 -24.90
N ILE A 163 5.55 7.56 -24.29
CA ILE A 163 4.91 6.40 -24.92
C ILE A 163 3.47 6.74 -25.34
N LEU A 164 2.67 7.35 -24.46
CA LEU A 164 1.30 7.75 -24.78
C LEU A 164 1.25 8.72 -25.97
N ARG A 165 2.18 9.68 -26.03
CA ARG A 165 2.31 10.60 -27.16
C ARG A 165 2.68 9.93 -28.49
N THR A 166 3.35 8.77 -28.46
CA THR A 166 3.68 8.00 -29.68
C THR A 166 2.53 7.13 -30.19
N MET A 167 1.47 6.98 -29.42
CA MET A 167 0.31 6.13 -29.74
C MET A 167 -0.86 6.92 -30.38
N VAL A 168 -0.71 8.24 -30.57
CA VAL A 168 -1.73 9.14 -31.15
C VAL A 168 -1.32 9.57 -32.55
#